data_AF-A0A7Y2K1B5-F1
#
_entry.id   AF-A0A7Y2K1B5-F1
#
_cell.length_a   1.000
_cell.length_b   1.000
_cell.length_c   1.000
_cell.angle_alpha   90.00
_cell.angle_beta   90.00
_cell.angle_gamma   90.00
#
_symmetry.space_group_name_H-M   'P 1'
#
loop_
_entity.id
_entity.type
_entity.pdbx_description
1 polymer ?
#
loop_
_entity_poly.entity_id
_entity_poly.type
_entity_poly.pdbx_seq_one_letter_code
_entity_poly.pdbx_strand_id
1 'polypeptide(L)'
;MRASITATLLLALMAAAPTASAGTYAGAMAVDAVRNSIAARDCVTAVKRLKSGLENEYPEMALLAGSMYENGICVKRDWSRAVTFYVQAHDAGEKDGSARLVAGYADPANGPDVAAALWWAWKNPGALPAYCGVSTEALADPDRFVAELNAWPKDRLAACNYIVGVLATIAAEVKYPELASSHGIGGDVTLRFLVGVPRIELQRGQSHEYELVGWVSSDTLRDRKTRKMGDGFEAALSSVANRALARYPHPGGIPADTLVQVQFSFGISHVVR
;
A
#
# COMPACT_ATOMS: atom_id res chain seq x y z
N MET A 1 -57.13 -33.32 -5.70
CA MET A 1 -55.75 -33.00 -6.15
C MET A 1 -55.83 -32.12 -7.39
N ARG A 2 -55.36 -30.86 -7.31
CA ARG A 2 -55.09 -29.85 -8.37
C ARG A 2 -55.10 -28.48 -7.64
N ALA A 3 -53.98 -28.09 -7.02
CA ALA A 3 -52.87 -27.32 -7.60
C ALA A 3 -53.27 -25.87 -7.94
N SER A 4 -53.20 -25.00 -6.93
CA SER A 4 -53.12 -23.55 -7.08
C SER A 4 -51.71 -23.18 -7.55
N ILE A 5 -51.60 -22.42 -8.62
CA ILE A 5 -50.34 -21.79 -9.06
C ILE A 5 -50.49 -20.30 -8.81
N THR A 6 -50.01 -19.85 -7.65
CA THR A 6 -49.77 -18.44 -7.34
C THR A 6 -48.38 -18.09 -7.86
N ALA A 7 -48.32 -17.22 -8.87
CA ALA A 7 -47.06 -16.67 -9.38
C ALA A 7 -46.55 -15.60 -8.41
N THR A 8 -45.53 -15.91 -7.63
CA THR A 8 -44.83 -14.93 -6.80
C THR A 8 -43.74 -14.27 -7.65
N LEU A 9 -43.94 -12.99 -7.97
CA LEU A 9 -42.95 -12.16 -8.64
C LEU A 9 -41.80 -11.88 -7.64
N LEU A 10 -40.71 -12.63 -7.71
CA LEU A 10 -39.48 -12.31 -6.97
C LEU A 10 -38.81 -11.11 -7.64
N LEU A 11 -39.00 -9.93 -7.07
CA LEU A 11 -38.19 -8.76 -7.37
C LEU A 11 -36.82 -8.97 -6.70
N ALA A 12 -35.87 -9.56 -7.44
CA ALA A 12 -34.48 -9.61 -7.00
C ALA A 12 -33.92 -8.19 -7.05
N LEU A 13 -33.90 -7.49 -5.91
CA LEU A 13 -33.02 -6.33 -5.73
C LEU A 13 -31.58 -6.86 -5.83
N MET A 14 -30.98 -6.71 -7.01
CA MET A 14 -29.53 -6.66 -7.10
C MET A 14 -29.09 -5.38 -6.40
N ALA A 15 -28.76 -5.49 -5.10
CA ALA A 15 -27.89 -4.53 -4.49
C ALA A 15 -26.59 -4.59 -5.28
N ALA A 16 -26.35 -3.56 -6.11
CA ALA A 16 -25.03 -3.34 -6.67
C ALA A 16 -24.09 -3.26 -5.47
N ALA A 17 -23.25 -4.27 -5.27
CA ALA A 17 -22.10 -4.14 -4.41
C ALA A 17 -21.34 -2.91 -4.92
N PRO A 18 -20.97 -1.95 -4.05
CA PRO A 18 -20.16 -0.82 -4.50
C PRO A 18 -18.90 -1.42 -5.11
N THR A 19 -18.78 -1.27 -6.43
CA THR A 19 -17.53 -1.54 -7.13
C THR A 19 -16.49 -0.68 -6.43
N ALA A 20 -15.44 -1.31 -5.88
CA ALA A 20 -14.28 -0.61 -5.35
C ALA A 20 -13.87 0.47 -6.36
N SER A 21 -14.10 1.75 -6.05
CA SER A 21 -13.70 2.80 -6.96
C SER A 21 -12.19 2.91 -6.85
N ALA A 22 -11.49 2.34 -7.84
CA ALA A 22 -10.20 2.88 -8.23
C ALA A 22 -10.35 4.40 -8.35
N GLY A 23 -9.39 5.14 -7.80
CA GLY A 23 -9.44 6.59 -7.67
C GLY A 23 -10.04 7.35 -8.86
N THR A 24 -10.70 8.48 -8.59
CA THR A 24 -11.31 9.27 -9.66
C THR A 24 -10.23 10.07 -10.40
N TYR A 25 -10.37 10.23 -11.72
CA TYR A 25 -9.48 11.10 -12.49
C TYR A 25 -9.39 12.53 -11.89
N ALA A 26 -10.52 13.04 -11.38
CA ALA A 26 -10.58 14.32 -10.68
C ALA A 26 -9.76 14.30 -9.36
N GLY A 27 -9.85 13.23 -8.58
CA GLY A 27 -9.08 13.01 -7.36
C GLY A 27 -7.57 12.99 -7.62
N ALA A 28 -7.13 12.25 -8.64
CA ALA A 28 -5.72 12.22 -9.06
C ALA A 28 -5.19 13.61 -9.45
N MET A 29 -5.96 14.36 -10.26
CA MET A 29 -5.61 15.73 -10.64
C MET A 29 -5.53 16.68 -9.44
N ALA A 30 -6.46 16.53 -8.49
CA ALA A 30 -6.46 17.33 -7.27
C ALA A 30 -5.22 17.03 -6.40
N VAL A 31 -4.84 15.76 -6.26
CA VAL A 31 -3.62 15.33 -5.55
C VAL A 31 -2.38 15.94 -6.21
N ASP A 32 -2.28 15.90 -7.53
CA ASP A 32 -1.13 16.47 -8.25
C ASP A 32 -1.07 18.00 -8.10
N ALA A 33 -2.21 18.68 -8.05
CA ALA A 33 -2.26 20.11 -7.77
C ALA A 33 -1.69 20.44 -6.37
N VAL A 34 -1.98 19.61 -5.35
CA VAL A 34 -1.37 19.77 -4.01
C VAL A 34 0.13 19.50 -4.06
N ARG A 35 0.56 18.40 -4.69
CA ARG A 35 1.99 18.05 -4.83
C ARG A 35 2.79 19.14 -5.54
N ASN A 36 2.22 19.74 -6.59
CA ASN A 36 2.86 20.84 -7.31
C ASN A 36 3.05 22.08 -6.43
N SER A 37 2.06 22.41 -5.57
CA SER A 37 2.21 23.47 -4.58
C SER A 37 3.29 23.16 -3.55
N ILE A 38 3.36 21.92 -3.06
CA ILE A 38 4.43 21.47 -2.14
C ILE A 38 5.80 21.61 -2.81
N ALA A 39 5.95 21.15 -4.06
CA ALA A 39 7.20 21.24 -4.82
C ALA A 39 7.62 22.70 -5.06
N ALA A 40 6.65 23.60 -5.26
CA ALA A 40 6.85 25.04 -5.36
C ALA A 40 7.09 25.73 -4.01
N ARG A 41 7.12 24.97 -2.90
CA ARG A 41 7.21 25.47 -1.51
C ARG A 41 6.06 26.43 -1.11
N ASP A 42 4.93 26.36 -1.81
CA ASP A 42 3.73 27.12 -1.51
C ASP A 42 2.78 26.29 -0.61
N CYS A 43 3.13 26.25 0.67
CA CYS A 43 2.35 25.49 1.65
C CYS A 43 0.95 26.07 1.91
N VAL A 44 0.76 27.37 1.72
CA VAL A 44 -0.56 28.00 1.88
C VAL A 44 -1.52 27.47 0.83
N THR A 45 -1.10 27.47 -0.43
CA THR A 45 -1.91 26.92 -1.52
C THR A 45 -2.05 25.41 -1.41
N ALA A 46 -1.00 24.68 -1.01
CA ALA A 46 -1.07 23.23 -0.81
C ALA A 46 -2.16 22.86 0.22
N VAL A 47 -2.18 23.51 1.38
CA VAL A 47 -3.16 23.24 2.43
C VAL A 47 -4.58 23.67 2.00
N LYS A 48 -4.72 24.78 1.29
CA LYS A 48 -6.01 25.20 0.73
C LYS A 48 -6.58 24.17 -0.25
N ARG A 49 -5.73 23.66 -1.15
CA ARG A 49 -6.10 22.62 -2.13
C ARG A 49 -6.42 21.29 -1.44
N LEU A 50 -5.63 20.91 -0.44
CA LEU A 50 -5.86 19.71 0.37
C LEU A 50 -7.26 19.77 1.02
N LYS A 51 -7.59 20.88 1.69
CA LYS A 51 -8.89 21.07 2.32
C LYS A 51 -10.03 20.94 1.31
N SER A 52 -9.91 21.60 0.16
CA SER A 52 -10.92 21.51 -0.91
C SER A 52 -11.08 20.08 -1.43
N GLY A 53 -9.98 19.33 -1.61
CA GLY A 53 -10.06 17.94 -2.04
C GLY A 53 -10.70 17.01 -0.99
N LEU A 54 -10.45 17.26 0.29
CA LEU A 54 -11.08 16.52 1.40
C LEU A 54 -12.60 16.81 1.48
N GLU A 55 -13.03 18.03 1.22
CA GLU A 55 -14.45 18.41 1.12
C GLU A 55 -15.19 17.72 -0.03
N ASN A 56 -14.45 17.28 -1.07
CA ASN A 56 -14.99 16.48 -2.18
C ASN A 56 -14.88 14.96 -1.94
N GLU A 57 -14.46 14.55 -0.74
CA GLU A 57 -14.40 13.14 -0.31
C GLU A 57 -13.56 12.23 -1.22
N TYR A 58 -12.54 12.78 -1.89
CA TYR A 58 -11.62 11.97 -2.70
C TYR A 58 -10.77 11.03 -1.82
N PRO A 59 -10.83 9.70 -1.99
CA PRO A 59 -10.05 8.75 -1.19
C PRO A 59 -8.53 9.01 -1.23
N GLU A 60 -8.02 9.38 -2.40
CA GLU A 60 -6.60 9.68 -2.63
C GLU A 60 -6.17 10.97 -1.92
N MET A 61 -7.11 11.89 -1.69
CA MET A 61 -6.85 13.11 -0.94
C MET A 61 -6.74 12.82 0.56
N ALA A 62 -7.57 11.90 1.09
CA ALA A 62 -7.42 11.42 2.46
C ALA A 62 -6.05 10.74 2.63
N LEU A 63 -5.64 9.88 1.69
CA LEU A 63 -4.31 9.28 1.69
C LEU A 63 -3.19 10.34 1.70
N LEU A 64 -3.29 11.37 0.85
CA LEU A 64 -2.32 12.47 0.81
C LEU A 64 -2.29 13.27 2.12
N ALA A 65 -3.45 13.57 2.70
CA ALA A 65 -3.56 14.27 3.98
C ALA A 65 -2.85 13.49 5.09
N GLY A 66 -3.08 12.17 5.16
CA GLY A 66 -2.37 11.29 6.09
C GLY A 66 -0.86 11.40 5.95
N SER A 67 -0.35 11.35 4.71
CA SER A 67 1.10 11.48 4.43
C SER A 67 1.67 12.83 4.81
N MET A 68 0.93 13.91 4.56
CA MET A 68 1.33 15.26 4.97
C MET A 68 1.45 15.39 6.49
N TYR A 69 0.49 14.86 7.25
CA TYR A 69 0.53 14.88 8.72
C TYR A 69 1.57 13.91 9.31
N GLU A 70 1.78 12.73 8.72
CA GLU A 70 2.81 11.76 9.15
C GLU A 70 4.21 12.36 9.04
N ASN A 71 4.47 13.08 7.94
CA ASN A 71 5.81 13.59 7.61
C ASN A 71 6.01 15.08 7.94
N GLY A 72 4.96 15.78 8.38
CA GLY A 72 5.01 17.22 8.64
C GLY A 72 5.23 18.08 7.38
N ILE A 73 4.68 17.66 6.23
CA ILE A 73 4.82 18.36 4.96
C ILE A 73 3.75 19.45 4.87
N CYS A 74 4.16 20.72 4.92
CA CYS A 74 3.28 21.89 4.91
C CYS A 74 2.24 21.98 6.05
N VAL A 75 2.24 21.03 6.97
CA VAL A 75 1.46 20.99 8.20
C VAL A 75 2.37 20.55 9.34
N LYS A 76 1.98 20.81 10.59
CA LYS A 76 2.72 20.27 11.75
C LYS A 76 2.55 18.75 11.78
N ARG A 77 3.66 18.02 11.99
CA ARG A 77 3.64 16.56 12.14
C ARG A 77 2.68 16.16 13.26
N ASP A 78 1.76 15.24 12.96
CA ASP A 78 0.72 14.74 13.87
C ASP A 78 0.31 13.32 13.45
N TRP A 79 0.89 12.31 14.11
CA TRP A 79 0.62 10.91 13.79
C TRP A 79 -0.85 10.53 14.05
N SER A 80 -1.45 11.00 15.13
CA SER A 80 -2.85 10.69 15.46
C SER A 80 -3.81 11.20 14.38
N ARG A 81 -3.57 12.39 13.83
CA ARG A 81 -4.34 12.88 12.67
C ARG A 81 -4.06 12.07 11.40
N ALA A 82 -2.81 11.68 11.17
CA ALA A 82 -2.45 10.86 10.02
C ALA A 82 -3.22 9.53 10.02
N VAL A 83 -3.32 8.87 11.19
CA VAL A 83 -4.14 7.66 11.38
C VAL A 83 -5.57 7.89 10.94
N THR A 84 -6.22 8.97 11.38
CA THR A 84 -7.61 9.27 11.00
C THR A 84 -7.79 9.33 9.49
N PHE A 85 -6.88 10.01 8.78
CA PHE A 85 -6.95 10.13 7.33
C PHE A 85 -6.61 8.83 6.60
N TYR A 86 -5.68 8.03 7.11
CA TYR A 86 -5.36 6.73 6.52
C TYR A 86 -6.48 5.71 6.70
N VAL A 87 -7.18 5.73 7.84
CA VAL A 87 -8.41 4.94 8.06
C VAL A 87 -9.49 5.39 7.08
N GLN A 88 -9.73 6.70 6.96
CA GLN A 88 -10.68 7.24 5.99
C GLN A 88 -10.36 6.81 4.55
N ALA A 89 -9.09 6.87 4.15
CA ALA A 89 -8.65 6.42 2.83
C ALA A 89 -8.95 4.93 2.63
N HIS A 90 -8.56 4.08 3.59
CA HIS A 90 -8.80 2.65 3.54
C HIS A 90 -10.30 2.31 3.44
N ASP A 91 -11.12 2.91 4.30
CA ASP A 91 -12.57 2.68 4.34
C ASP A 91 -13.26 3.15 3.04
N ALA A 92 -12.68 4.14 2.37
CA ALA A 92 -13.13 4.63 1.06
C ALA A 92 -12.56 3.84 -0.13
N GLY A 93 -11.85 2.74 0.12
CA GLY A 93 -11.33 1.83 -0.92
C GLY A 93 -9.90 2.10 -1.39
N GLU A 94 -9.21 3.10 -0.83
CA GLU A 94 -7.81 3.39 -1.13
C GLU A 94 -6.90 2.43 -0.34
N LYS A 95 -6.47 1.37 -1.00
CA LYS A 95 -5.77 0.23 -0.38
C LYS A 95 -4.47 0.63 0.30
N ASP A 96 -3.78 1.64 -0.23
CA ASP A 96 -2.54 2.18 0.32
C ASP A 96 -2.71 2.70 1.76
N GLY A 97 -3.92 3.12 2.15
CA GLY A 97 -4.20 3.60 3.51
C GLY A 97 -3.87 2.57 4.58
N SER A 98 -4.20 1.29 4.34
CA SER A 98 -3.86 0.21 5.27
C SER A 98 -2.35 -0.03 5.38
N ALA A 99 -1.61 0.00 4.28
CA ALA A 99 -0.15 -0.15 4.29
C ALA A 99 0.51 1.01 5.05
N ARG A 100 -0.02 2.24 4.90
CA ARG A 100 0.44 3.41 5.68
C ARG A 100 0.17 3.26 7.18
N LEU A 101 -0.97 2.69 7.57
CA LEU A 101 -1.28 2.39 8.97
C LEU A 101 -0.29 1.38 9.55
N VAL A 102 -0.06 0.26 8.87
CA VAL A 102 0.90 -0.76 9.31
C VAL A 102 2.30 -0.15 9.47
N ALA A 103 2.77 0.57 8.44
CA ALA A 103 4.09 1.20 8.45
C ALA A 103 4.23 2.19 9.61
N GLY A 104 3.24 3.06 9.81
CA GLY A 104 3.29 4.10 10.83
C GLY A 104 3.10 3.58 12.26
N TYR A 105 2.28 2.55 12.48
CA TYR A 105 2.16 1.91 13.81
C TYR A 105 3.40 1.10 14.18
N ALA A 106 4.07 0.50 13.20
CA ALA A 106 5.33 -0.21 13.44
C ALA A 106 6.52 0.73 13.69
N ASP A 107 6.42 2.00 13.29
CA ASP A 107 7.52 2.96 13.28
C ASP A 107 7.86 3.46 14.69
N PRO A 108 9.11 3.27 15.16
CA PRO A 108 9.53 3.79 16.45
C PRO A 108 9.36 5.32 16.59
N ALA A 109 9.43 6.09 15.49
CA ALA A 109 9.29 7.55 15.50
C ALA A 109 7.87 8.06 15.83
N ASN A 110 6.89 7.16 15.81
CA ASN A 110 5.48 7.46 16.12
C ASN A 110 5.05 6.99 17.51
N GLY A 111 5.93 6.30 18.26
CA GLY A 111 5.53 5.58 19.47
C GLY A 111 4.83 4.28 19.05
N PRO A 112 5.57 3.19 18.83
CA PRO A 112 5.08 2.05 18.08
C PRO A 112 3.96 1.33 18.83
N ASP A 113 2.88 1.00 18.12
CA ASP A 113 1.80 0.15 18.58
C ASP A 113 1.86 -1.16 17.77
N VAL A 114 2.58 -2.14 18.32
CA VAL A 114 2.82 -3.42 17.64
C VAL A 114 1.51 -4.18 17.40
N ALA A 115 0.55 -4.08 18.32
CA ALA A 115 -0.72 -4.74 18.18
C ALA A 115 -1.52 -4.13 17.02
N ALA A 116 -1.59 -2.80 16.94
CA ALA A 116 -2.24 -2.13 15.83
C ALA A 116 -1.52 -2.41 14.49
N ALA A 117 -0.19 -2.40 14.47
CA ALA A 117 0.58 -2.71 13.26
C ALA A 117 0.26 -4.11 12.72
N LEU A 118 0.27 -5.13 13.61
CA LEU A 118 -0.06 -6.50 13.23
C LEU A 118 -1.54 -6.63 12.85
N TRP A 119 -2.46 -6.01 13.59
CA TRP A 119 -3.89 -6.04 13.28
C TRP A 119 -4.18 -5.54 11.86
N TRP A 120 -3.63 -4.37 11.50
CA TRP A 120 -3.79 -3.82 10.16
C TRP A 120 -3.07 -4.67 9.09
N ALA A 121 -1.93 -5.28 9.41
CA ALA A 121 -1.22 -6.15 8.48
C ALA A 121 -2.02 -7.42 8.17
N TRP A 122 -2.71 -7.98 9.17
CA TRP A 122 -3.57 -9.15 9.00
C TRP A 122 -4.86 -8.85 8.23
N LYS A 123 -5.35 -7.61 8.27
CA LYS A 123 -6.48 -7.15 7.44
C LYS A 123 -6.13 -6.99 5.97
N ASN A 124 -4.85 -6.95 5.61
CA ASN A 124 -4.38 -6.89 4.22
C ASN A 124 -3.32 -7.98 3.99
N PRO A 125 -3.70 -9.27 4.08
CA PRO A 125 -2.75 -10.38 4.17
C PRO A 125 -2.06 -10.57 2.81
N GLY A 126 -0.84 -10.06 2.70
CA GLY A 126 -0.06 -10.12 1.46
C GLY A 126 1.21 -10.97 1.52
N ALA A 127 1.84 -11.18 2.70
CA ALA A 127 3.13 -11.89 2.80
C ALA A 127 3.62 -12.13 4.24
N LEU A 128 2.75 -12.24 5.24
CA LEU A 128 3.22 -12.47 6.61
C LEU A 128 3.78 -13.90 6.75
N PRO A 129 5.03 -14.07 7.22
CA PRO A 129 5.56 -15.41 7.46
C PRO A 129 4.73 -16.12 8.52
N ALA A 130 4.61 -17.45 8.41
CA ALA A 130 3.79 -18.27 9.31
C ALA A 130 4.17 -18.09 10.80
N TYR A 131 5.43 -17.76 11.08
CA TYR A 131 5.90 -17.41 12.43
C TYR A 131 5.17 -16.19 13.03
N CYS A 132 4.61 -15.30 12.22
CA CYS A 132 3.78 -14.17 12.65
C CYS A 132 2.27 -14.49 12.62
N GLY A 133 1.92 -15.79 12.51
CA GLY A 133 0.60 -16.40 12.61
C GLY A 133 -0.16 -16.09 13.90
N VAL A 134 -1.38 -15.56 13.81
CA VAL A 134 -2.36 -15.55 14.93
C VAL A 134 -3.48 -16.57 14.68
N SER A 135 -4.22 -16.94 15.73
CA SER A 135 -5.41 -17.80 15.59
C SER A 135 -6.54 -17.14 14.79
N THR A 136 -7.40 -17.96 14.18
CA THR A 136 -8.60 -17.47 13.47
C THR A 136 -9.58 -16.77 14.40
N GLU A 137 -9.65 -17.20 15.66
CA GLU A 137 -10.47 -16.64 16.72
C GLU A 137 -9.98 -15.25 17.13
N ALA A 138 -8.65 -15.05 17.18
CA ALA A 138 -8.05 -13.74 17.40
C ALA A 138 -8.38 -12.77 16.25
N LEU A 139 -8.39 -13.21 15.00
CA LEU A 139 -8.72 -12.33 13.87
C LEU A 139 -10.17 -11.82 13.87
N ALA A 140 -11.07 -12.53 14.53
CA ALA A 140 -12.48 -12.15 14.61
C ALA A 140 -12.80 -11.16 15.73
N ASP A 141 -11.88 -10.95 16.69
CA ASP A 141 -12.14 -10.23 17.93
C ASP A 141 -10.88 -9.44 18.36
N PRO A 142 -10.93 -8.09 18.38
CA PRO A 142 -9.77 -7.27 18.75
C PRO A 142 -9.21 -7.55 20.15
N ASP A 143 -10.05 -7.87 21.12
CA ASP A 143 -9.61 -8.13 22.50
C ASP A 143 -8.88 -9.48 22.55
N ARG A 144 -9.38 -10.48 21.84
CA ARG A 144 -8.68 -11.78 21.70
C ARG A 144 -7.37 -11.64 20.95
N PHE A 145 -7.32 -10.80 19.91
CA PHE A 145 -6.09 -10.52 19.19
C PHE A 145 -5.02 -9.95 20.11
N VAL A 146 -5.35 -8.92 20.89
CA VAL A 146 -4.43 -8.31 21.86
C VAL A 146 -4.03 -9.31 22.94
N ALA A 147 -4.97 -10.12 23.45
CA ALA A 147 -4.67 -11.14 24.44
C ALA A 147 -3.69 -12.20 23.92
N GLU A 148 -3.86 -12.65 22.67
CA GLU A 148 -2.96 -13.61 22.04
C GLU A 148 -1.57 -13.01 21.83
N LEU A 149 -1.48 -11.77 21.33
CA LEU A 149 -0.20 -11.09 21.16
C LEU A 149 0.53 -10.89 22.50
N ASN A 150 -0.19 -10.58 23.58
CA ASN A 150 0.40 -10.45 24.91
C ASN A 150 0.98 -11.77 25.45
N ALA A 151 0.51 -12.92 24.96
CA ALA A 151 1.04 -14.23 25.31
C ALA A 151 2.28 -14.61 24.48
N TRP A 152 2.62 -13.83 23.44
CA TRP A 152 3.79 -14.13 22.61
C TRP A 152 5.11 -13.80 23.31
N PRO A 153 6.19 -14.53 22.96
CA PRO A 153 7.54 -14.11 23.28
C PRO A 153 7.84 -12.69 22.76
N LYS A 154 8.58 -11.88 23.53
CA LYS A 154 8.88 -10.48 23.17
C LYS A 154 9.72 -10.35 21.90
N ASP A 155 10.63 -11.29 21.69
CA ASP A 155 11.44 -11.43 20.48
C ASP A 155 10.56 -11.73 19.25
N ARG A 156 9.54 -12.58 19.41
CA ARG A 156 8.54 -12.83 18.35
C ARG A 156 7.80 -11.55 17.95
N LEU A 157 7.31 -10.80 18.94
CA LEU A 157 6.60 -9.53 18.70
C LEU A 157 7.51 -8.52 17.99
N ALA A 158 8.76 -8.38 18.45
CA ALA A 158 9.72 -7.46 17.85
C ALA A 158 10.05 -7.85 16.41
N ALA A 159 10.29 -9.14 16.14
CA ALA A 159 10.54 -9.66 14.80
C ALA A 159 9.35 -9.43 13.86
N CYS A 160 8.14 -9.74 14.30
CA CYS A 160 6.94 -9.56 13.49
C CYS A 160 6.64 -8.08 13.22
N ASN A 161 6.83 -7.19 14.21
CA ASN A 161 6.72 -5.75 14.01
C ASN A 161 7.72 -5.23 12.96
N TYR A 162 8.97 -5.68 13.04
CA TYR A 162 10.02 -5.33 12.08
C TYR A 162 9.65 -5.77 10.65
N ILE A 163 9.19 -7.01 10.50
CA ILE A 163 8.79 -7.57 9.20
C ILE A 163 7.64 -6.79 8.58
N VAL A 164 6.55 -6.55 9.34
CA VAL A 164 5.39 -5.83 8.80
C VAL A 164 5.72 -4.37 8.51
N GLY A 165 6.51 -3.70 9.34
CA GLY A 165 6.91 -2.32 9.12
C GLY A 165 7.66 -2.15 7.80
N VAL A 166 8.68 -2.98 7.57
CA VAL A 166 9.50 -2.94 6.35
C VAL A 166 8.64 -3.21 5.11
N LEU A 167 7.87 -4.31 5.12
CA LEU A 167 7.06 -4.70 3.96
C LEU A 167 5.95 -3.68 3.68
N ALA A 168 5.31 -3.14 4.71
CA ALA A 168 4.26 -2.14 4.55
C ALA A 168 4.79 -0.80 4.07
N THR A 169 5.99 -0.37 4.50
CA THR A 169 6.63 0.83 3.94
C THR A 169 6.92 0.64 2.45
N ILE A 170 7.42 -0.53 2.05
CA ILE A 170 7.65 -0.84 0.63
C ILE A 170 6.33 -0.82 -0.13
N ALA A 171 5.30 -1.50 0.36
CA ALA A 171 3.98 -1.51 -0.28
C ALA A 171 3.37 -0.10 -0.40
N ALA A 172 3.53 0.75 0.61
CA ALA A 172 2.93 2.09 0.65
C ALA A 172 3.69 3.14 -0.19
N GLU A 173 4.95 2.88 -0.56
CA GLU A 173 5.80 3.80 -1.35
C GLU A 173 6.03 3.32 -2.78
N VAL A 174 6.00 2.02 -3.03
CA VAL A 174 6.04 1.45 -4.37
C VAL A 174 4.62 1.49 -4.93
N LYS A 175 4.22 2.64 -5.49
CA LYS A 175 2.94 2.82 -6.20
C LYS A 175 2.90 1.89 -7.41
N TYR A 176 2.38 0.70 -7.21
CA TYR A 176 2.29 -0.38 -8.19
C TYR A 176 0.82 -0.55 -8.62
N PRO A 177 0.50 -0.63 -9.93
CA PRO A 177 1.39 -0.80 -11.08
C PRO A 177 1.85 0.50 -11.76
N GLU A 178 1.60 1.69 -11.19
CA GLU A 178 1.92 2.98 -11.83
C GLU A 178 3.42 3.14 -12.09
N LEU A 179 4.25 2.73 -11.13
CA LEU A 179 5.70 2.77 -11.24
C LEU A 179 6.17 1.87 -12.39
N ALA A 180 5.65 0.66 -12.50
CA ALA A 180 5.98 -0.26 -13.58
C ALA A 180 5.55 0.29 -14.96
N SER A 181 4.32 0.81 -15.03
CA SER A 181 3.74 1.39 -16.24
C SER A 181 4.54 2.62 -16.71
N SER A 182 5.01 3.46 -15.78
CA SER A 182 5.86 4.62 -16.09
C SER A 182 7.23 4.24 -16.65
N HIS A 183 7.68 3.01 -16.40
CA HIS A 183 8.94 2.46 -16.89
C HIS A 183 8.78 1.48 -18.07
N GLY A 184 7.55 1.21 -18.53
CA GLY A 184 7.29 0.35 -19.70
C GLY A 184 7.65 -1.13 -19.49
N ILE A 185 7.70 -1.59 -18.24
CA ILE A 185 8.12 -2.95 -17.89
C ILE A 185 6.89 -3.81 -17.61
N GLY A 186 6.79 -4.98 -18.26
CA GLY A 186 5.97 -6.08 -17.78
C GLY A 186 6.81 -7.35 -17.53
N GLY A 187 6.25 -8.37 -16.91
CA GLY A 187 7.00 -9.51 -16.37
C GLY A 187 6.74 -9.84 -14.91
N ASP A 188 7.76 -10.35 -14.20
CA ASP A 188 7.72 -10.66 -12.77
C ASP A 188 8.97 -10.13 -12.06
N VAL A 189 8.81 -9.57 -10.87
CA VAL A 189 9.92 -9.19 -9.97
C VAL A 189 9.61 -9.72 -8.59
N THR A 190 10.49 -10.56 -8.07
CA THR A 190 10.40 -11.08 -6.72
C THR A 190 11.29 -10.27 -5.80
N LEU A 191 10.68 -9.60 -4.83
CA LEU A 191 11.38 -9.03 -3.70
C LEU A 191 11.68 -10.14 -2.70
N ARG A 192 12.96 -10.33 -2.39
CA ARG A 192 13.46 -11.32 -1.43
C ARG A 192 13.99 -10.57 -0.22
N PHE A 193 13.23 -10.58 0.86
CA PHE A 193 13.63 -9.98 2.12
C PHE A 193 14.29 -11.05 3.00
N LEU A 194 15.61 -11.00 3.07
CA LEU A 194 16.39 -11.74 4.05
C LEU A 194 16.22 -11.03 5.39
N VAL A 195 15.39 -11.60 6.26
CA VAL A 195 14.95 -10.88 7.46
C VAL A 195 16.07 -10.84 8.49
N GLY A 196 16.70 -12.00 8.78
CA GLY A 196 17.73 -12.11 9.82
C GLY A 196 19.06 -11.42 9.48
N VAL A 197 19.28 -11.09 8.21
CA VAL A 197 20.35 -10.20 7.74
C VAL A 197 19.69 -9.07 6.98
N PRO A 198 19.43 -7.89 7.57
CA PRO A 198 18.47 -6.88 7.08
C PRO A 198 18.82 -6.39 5.67
N ARG A 199 18.41 -7.17 4.66
CA ARG A 199 18.82 -7.08 3.26
C ARG A 199 17.66 -7.49 2.40
N ILE A 200 17.42 -6.67 1.38
CA ILE A 200 16.40 -6.93 0.37
C ILE A 200 17.11 -7.09 -0.96
N GLU A 201 16.82 -8.18 -1.64
CA GLU A 201 17.27 -8.45 -3.00
C GLU A 201 16.08 -8.38 -3.95
N LEU A 202 16.36 -7.97 -5.17
CA LEU A 202 15.41 -8.01 -6.26
C LEU A 202 15.82 -9.13 -7.20
N GLN A 203 14.97 -10.14 -7.34
CA GLN A 203 15.15 -11.21 -8.31
C GLN A 203 14.18 -10.97 -9.45
N ARG A 204 14.74 -10.69 -10.63
CA ARG A 204 13.95 -10.54 -11.86
C ARG A 204 13.50 -11.93 -12.35
N GLY A 205 12.21 -12.07 -12.61
CA GLY A 205 11.62 -13.22 -13.31
C GLY A 205 11.68 -13.03 -14.83
N GLN A 206 10.68 -13.56 -15.54
CA GLN A 206 10.57 -13.32 -16.99
C GLN A 206 10.06 -11.90 -17.24
N SER A 207 10.95 -10.95 -17.54
CA SER A 207 10.56 -9.59 -17.93
C SER A 207 10.35 -9.47 -19.44
N HIS A 208 9.21 -8.95 -19.84
CA HIS A 208 8.90 -8.58 -21.22
C HIS A 208 8.81 -7.05 -21.30
N GLU A 209 9.62 -6.45 -22.17
CA GLU A 209 9.44 -5.05 -22.53
C GLU A 209 8.24 -4.95 -23.45
N TYR A 210 7.26 -4.14 -23.05
CA TYR A 210 6.08 -3.91 -23.89
C TYR A 210 6.21 -2.54 -24.55
N GLU A 211 6.15 -2.51 -25.89
CA GLU A 211 5.90 -1.26 -26.59
C GLU A 211 4.45 -0.82 -26.28
N LEU A 212 4.29 0.11 -25.34
CA LEU A 212 3.00 0.73 -25.01
C LEU A 212 2.55 1.67 -26.14
N VAL A 213 2.17 1.11 -27.30
CA VAL A 213 1.70 1.89 -28.45
C VAL A 213 0.27 2.37 -28.20
N GLY A 214 0.05 3.69 -28.12
CA GLY A 214 -1.26 4.33 -28.31
C GLY A 214 -2.31 4.23 -27.20
N TRP A 215 -2.00 3.80 -25.98
CA TRP A 215 -3.02 3.52 -24.95
C TRP A 215 -3.26 4.62 -23.89
N VAL A 216 -2.55 5.76 -23.94
CA VAL A 216 -2.77 6.89 -23.02
C VAL A 216 -3.22 8.10 -23.81
N SER A 217 -4.35 8.70 -23.42
CA SER A 217 -4.90 9.88 -24.08
C SER A 217 -3.87 11.01 -24.16
N SER A 218 -3.86 11.72 -25.29
CA SER A 218 -2.92 12.79 -25.68
C SER A 218 -1.49 12.31 -25.94
N ASP A 219 -1.31 11.93 -27.21
CA ASP A 219 -0.05 11.73 -27.92
C ASP A 219 1.02 12.78 -27.56
N THR A 220 2.02 12.34 -26.81
CA THR A 220 3.37 12.90 -26.95
C THR A 220 4.33 11.72 -27.09
N LEU A 221 4.85 11.56 -28.30
CA LEU A 221 6.04 10.78 -28.62
C LEU A 221 7.23 11.28 -27.79
N ARG A 222 7.27 10.94 -26.50
CA ARG A 222 8.48 11.02 -25.69
C ARG A 222 9.44 9.99 -26.24
N ASP A 223 10.58 10.45 -26.73
CA ASP A 223 11.68 9.65 -27.29
C ASP A 223 11.95 8.40 -26.43
N ARG A 224 11.48 7.24 -26.90
CA ARG A 224 11.46 5.98 -26.13
C ARG A 224 12.73 5.13 -26.32
N LYS A 225 13.64 5.56 -27.20
CA LYS A 225 14.84 4.78 -27.53
C LYS A 225 16.02 4.98 -26.58
N THR A 226 15.94 5.92 -25.64
CA THR A 226 17.13 6.42 -24.91
C THR A 226 17.18 6.13 -23.42
N ARG A 227 16.18 5.48 -22.80
CA ARG A 227 16.38 4.92 -21.45
C ARG A 227 16.56 3.42 -21.53
N LYS A 228 17.76 2.96 -21.19
CA LYS A 228 18.00 1.64 -20.59
C LYS A 228 17.09 1.54 -19.35
N MET A 229 15.83 1.14 -19.54
CA MET A 229 14.73 1.48 -18.62
C MET A 229 14.58 0.48 -17.46
N GLY A 230 15.22 -0.69 -17.55
CA GLY A 230 15.26 -1.72 -16.51
C GLY A 230 15.90 -1.27 -15.20
N ASP A 231 16.99 -0.49 -15.27
CA ASP A 231 17.75 -0.07 -14.08
C ASP A 231 17.01 0.98 -13.24
N GLY A 232 16.12 1.77 -13.86
CA GLY A 232 15.40 2.84 -13.17
C GLY A 232 14.36 2.33 -12.17
N PHE A 233 13.64 1.26 -12.53
CA PHE A 233 12.69 0.61 -11.63
C PHE A 233 13.41 -0.07 -10.46
N GLU A 234 14.47 -0.83 -10.75
CA GLU A 234 15.27 -1.49 -9.71
C GLU A 234 15.91 -0.47 -8.77
N ALA A 235 16.48 0.61 -9.30
CA ALA A 235 17.03 1.68 -8.47
C ALA A 235 15.97 2.35 -7.58
N ALA A 236 14.76 2.60 -8.11
CA ALA A 236 13.66 3.15 -7.33
C ALA A 236 13.22 2.18 -6.21
N LEU A 237 13.06 0.90 -6.52
CA LEU A 237 12.67 -0.13 -5.57
C LEU A 237 13.76 -0.37 -4.51
N SER A 238 15.02 -0.44 -4.91
CA SER A 238 16.17 -0.51 -3.99
C SER A 238 16.26 0.72 -3.10
N SER A 239 15.96 1.92 -3.62
CA SER A 239 15.92 3.14 -2.81
C SER A 239 14.84 3.08 -1.73
N VAL A 240 13.63 2.62 -2.09
CA VAL A 240 12.54 2.41 -1.12
C VAL A 240 12.92 1.33 -0.10
N ALA A 241 13.45 0.20 -0.56
CA ALA A 241 13.86 -0.91 0.30
C ALA A 241 14.91 -0.47 1.33
N ASN A 242 15.93 0.28 0.90
CA ASN A 242 16.97 0.80 1.80
C ASN A 242 16.40 1.78 2.84
N ARG A 243 15.47 2.67 2.44
CA ARG A 243 14.80 3.55 3.39
C ARG A 243 13.93 2.77 4.38
N ALA A 244 13.21 1.76 3.91
CA ALA A 244 12.39 0.90 4.76
C ALA A 244 13.27 0.18 5.80
N LEU A 245 14.38 -0.44 5.38
CA LEU A 245 15.33 -1.09 6.30
C LEU A 245 15.95 -0.12 7.30
N ALA A 246 16.22 1.13 6.89
CA ALA A 246 16.75 2.16 7.79
C ALA A 246 15.69 2.70 8.78
N ARG A 247 14.40 2.68 8.40
CA ARG A 247 13.28 3.16 9.21
C ARG A 247 13.02 2.28 10.44
N TYR A 248 13.21 0.97 10.32
CA TYR A 248 12.94 0.01 11.39
C TYR A 248 14.23 -0.63 11.90
N PRO A 249 14.62 -0.41 13.17
CA PRO A 249 15.77 -1.10 13.76
C PRO A 249 15.57 -2.62 13.75
N HIS A 250 16.58 -3.35 13.27
CA HIS A 250 16.55 -4.81 13.27
C HIS A 250 16.60 -5.35 14.72
N PRO A 251 15.64 -6.18 15.16
CA PRO A 251 15.52 -6.55 16.58
C PRO A 251 16.53 -7.62 17.04
N GLY A 252 17.26 -8.25 16.12
CA GLY A 252 18.11 -9.40 16.43
C GLY A 252 17.28 -10.66 16.71
N GLY A 253 17.94 -11.79 16.95
CA GLY A 253 17.26 -13.06 17.30
C GLY A 253 16.45 -13.72 16.17
N ILE A 254 16.35 -13.08 14.99
CA ILE A 254 15.72 -13.66 13.81
C ILE A 254 16.71 -14.61 13.12
N PRO A 255 16.33 -15.88 12.83
CA PRO A 255 17.19 -16.80 12.11
C PRO A 255 17.67 -16.22 10.78
N ALA A 256 18.96 -16.40 10.46
CA ALA A 256 19.60 -15.80 9.30
C ALA A 256 19.00 -16.26 7.95
N ASP A 257 18.39 -17.44 7.93
CA ASP A 257 17.71 -18.04 6.79
C ASP A 257 16.22 -17.66 6.67
N THR A 258 15.71 -16.83 7.59
CA THR A 258 14.33 -16.32 7.52
C THR A 258 14.18 -15.46 6.26
N LEU A 259 13.36 -15.94 5.32
CA LEU A 259 13.14 -15.31 4.02
C LEU A 259 11.65 -15.02 3.84
N VAL A 260 11.33 -13.78 3.49
CA VAL A 260 10.00 -13.40 2.98
C VAL A 260 10.12 -13.05 1.51
N GLN A 261 9.27 -13.63 0.67
CA GLN A 261 9.22 -13.36 -0.76
C GLN A 261 7.89 -12.69 -1.12
N VAL A 262 7.98 -11.60 -1.87
CA VAL A 262 6.82 -10.92 -2.45
C VAL A 262 7.02 -10.88 -3.95
N GLN A 263 6.15 -11.55 -4.69
CA GLN A 263 6.18 -11.51 -6.15
C GLN A 263 5.26 -10.39 -6.65
N PHE A 264 5.84 -9.48 -7.41
CA PHE A 264 5.11 -8.51 -8.22
C PHE A 264 4.97 -9.12 -9.62
N SER A 265 3.74 -9.35 -10.06
CA SER A 265 3.43 -9.88 -11.39
C SER A 265 2.76 -8.84 -12.25
N PHE A 266 3.29 -8.66 -13.45
CA PHE A 266 3.01 -7.57 -14.36
C PHE A 266 2.50 -8.17 -15.67
N GLY A 267 1.18 -8.34 -15.79
CA GLY A 267 0.55 -8.67 -17.06
C GLY A 267 0.00 -7.41 -17.69
N ILE A 268 0.52 -7.01 -18.85
CA ILE A 268 -0.32 -6.22 -19.76
C ILE A 268 -1.29 -7.21 -20.38
N SER A 269 -2.50 -7.29 -19.84
CA SER A 269 -3.57 -8.07 -20.41
C SER A 269 -3.85 -7.54 -21.81
N HIS A 270 -3.32 -8.20 -22.85
CA HIS A 270 -3.86 -8.06 -24.19
C HIS A 270 -5.26 -8.66 -24.17
N VAL A 271 -6.27 -7.87 -23.77
CA VAL A 271 -7.63 -8.15 -24.21
C VAL A 271 -7.63 -7.83 -25.71
N VAL A 272 -7.20 -8.81 -26.50
CA VAL A 272 -7.63 -8.88 -27.90
C VAL A 272 -9.14 -9.06 -27.81
N ARG A 273 -9.84 -8.05 -28.34
CA ARG A 273 -11.30 -7.88 -28.32
C ARG A 273 -12.10 -9.17 -28.37
#